data_AF-A0A0C9Z9F4-F1
#
_entry.id   AF-A0A0C9Z9F4-F1
#
_cell.length_a   1.000
_cell.length_b   1.000
_cell.length_c   1.000
_cell.angle_alpha   90.00
_cell.angle_beta   90.00
_cell.angle_gamma   90.00
#
_symmetry.space_group_name_H-M   'P 1'
#
loop_
_entity.id
_entity.type
_entity.pdbx_description
1 polymer ?
#
loop_
_entity_poly.entity_id
_entity_poly.type
_entity_poly.pdbx_seq_one_letter_code
_entity_poly.pdbx_strand_id
1 'polypeptide(L)'
;MLIDGLADEVFDIKMETQSHEPVMELYSGASANYRRGYTFMDTFNADPFSSECQHNLFYPFSSGAEWKFALWLTNSGLSMAAIDECLSLDVIKSQRFSFKTAKALWKLIELLPSGPRWKYQSVKTKSPTQHALQVFY
;
A
#
# COMPACT_ATOMS: atom_id res chain seq x y z
N MET A 1 29.22 14.81 63.26
CA MET A 1 28.67 14.08 64.43
C MET A 1 27.17 14.26 64.36
N LEU A 2 26.30 13.27 64.22
CA LEU A 2 26.36 11.82 64.04
C LEU A 2 24.89 11.50 63.60
N ILE A 3 24.67 11.23 62.32
CA ILE A 3 24.07 10.00 61.70
C ILE A 3 22.62 9.64 62.11
N ASP A 4 21.93 9.09 61.11
CA ASP A 4 20.74 8.23 61.10
C ASP A 4 19.46 8.97 60.66
N GLY A 5 18.78 8.63 59.57
CA GLY A 5 18.78 7.37 58.83
C GLY A 5 17.31 6.98 58.63
N LEU A 6 16.73 7.30 57.48
CA LEU A 6 15.55 6.62 57.00
C LEU A 6 15.66 6.54 55.48
N ALA A 7 15.99 5.33 55.02
CA ALA A 7 16.15 5.00 53.62
C ALA A 7 14.83 5.23 52.89
N ASP A 8 14.87 6.03 51.82
CA ASP A 8 13.89 5.96 50.76
C ASP A 8 13.99 4.55 50.16
N GLU A 9 12.98 3.73 50.39
CA GLU A 9 12.82 2.44 49.72
C GLU A 9 12.73 2.68 48.21
N VAL A 10 13.85 2.49 47.53
CA VAL A 10 13.88 2.28 46.08
C VAL A 10 13.17 0.95 45.83
N PHE A 11 11.91 1.03 45.46
CA PHE A 11 11.18 -0.10 44.90
C PHE A 11 11.86 -0.50 43.59
N ASP A 12 12.76 -1.49 43.67
CA ASP A 12 13.26 -2.22 42.51
C ASP A 12 12.09 -3.04 41.92
N ILE A 13 11.25 -2.37 41.12
CA ILE A 13 10.27 -3.05 40.28
C ILE A 13 11.07 -3.73 39.18
N LYS A 14 11.43 -4.99 39.41
CA LYS A 14 11.81 -5.94 38.36
C LYS A 14 10.62 -6.02 37.41
N MET A 15 10.69 -5.27 36.31
CA MET A 15 9.80 -5.44 35.17
C MET A 15 10.17 -6.78 34.51
N GLU A 16 9.69 -7.88 35.08
CA GLU A 16 9.54 -9.11 34.33
C GLU A 16 8.55 -8.81 33.20
N THR A 17 9.07 -8.54 32.02
CA THR A 17 8.30 -8.65 30.79
C THR A 17 7.94 -10.12 30.63
N GLN A 18 6.83 -10.52 31.24
CA GLN A 18 6.13 -11.73 30.84
C GLN A 18 5.92 -11.61 29.35
N SER A 19 6.56 -12.51 28.59
CA SER A 19 6.21 -12.73 27.20
C SER A 19 4.74 -13.16 27.21
N HIS A 20 3.84 -12.21 26.98
CA HIS A 20 2.46 -12.51 26.67
C HIS A 20 2.49 -13.30 25.37
N GLU A 21 2.52 -14.62 25.46
CA GLU A 21 2.11 -15.44 24.34
C GLU A 21 0.67 -15.01 23.99
N PRO A 22 0.40 -14.69 22.73
CA PRO A 22 -0.94 -14.28 22.32
C PRO A 22 -1.89 -15.44 22.65
N VAL A 23 -2.85 -15.18 23.55
CA VAL A 23 -3.91 -16.13 23.87
C VAL A 23 -4.68 -16.40 22.59
N MET A 24 -4.51 -17.61 22.04
CA MET A 24 -5.15 -18.03 20.81
C MET A 24 -6.35 -18.92 21.15
N GLU A 25 -7.55 -18.34 21.13
CA GLU A 25 -8.79 -19.11 21.28
C GLU A 25 -9.28 -19.57 19.90
N LEU A 26 -9.27 -20.89 19.68
CA LEU A 26 -9.64 -21.48 18.39
C LEU A 26 -11.16 -21.61 18.27
N TYR A 27 -11.81 -20.71 17.54
CA TYR A 27 -13.25 -20.81 17.25
C TYR A 27 -13.50 -21.84 16.15
N SER A 28 -14.27 -22.90 16.45
CA SER A 28 -14.54 -24.00 15.50
C SER A 28 -15.29 -23.56 14.23
N GLY A 29 -15.94 -22.40 14.24
CA GLY A 29 -16.58 -21.80 13.07
C GLY A 29 -15.69 -20.80 12.31
N ALA A 30 -14.41 -20.66 12.69
CA ALA A 30 -13.48 -19.78 12.01
C ALA A 30 -13.19 -20.30 10.59
N SER A 31 -13.04 -19.41 9.63
CA SER A 31 -12.63 -19.77 8.27
C SER A 31 -11.22 -20.37 8.28
N ALA A 32 -11.06 -21.56 7.72
CA ALA A 32 -9.74 -22.14 7.49
C ALA A 32 -9.16 -21.59 6.17
N ASN A 33 -7.92 -21.07 6.22
CA ASN A 33 -7.17 -20.76 5.01
C ASN A 33 -6.74 -22.09 4.36
N TYR A 34 -7.34 -22.46 3.24
CA TYR A 34 -6.97 -23.67 2.50
C TYR A 34 -5.66 -23.45 1.72
N ARG A 35 -4.56 -24.05 2.19
CA ARG A 35 -3.19 -24.00 1.63
C ARG A 35 -2.53 -22.61 1.60
N ARG A 36 -1.20 -22.60 1.71
CA ARG A 36 -0.35 -21.40 1.55
C ARG A 36 -0.15 -21.12 0.05
N GLY A 37 -1.18 -20.58 -0.60
CA GLY A 37 -1.04 -20.01 -1.93
C GLY A 37 -0.31 -18.66 -1.87
N TYR A 38 0.32 -18.24 -2.98
CA TYR A 38 0.79 -16.86 -3.11
C TYR A 38 -0.41 -15.93 -3.03
N THR A 39 -0.45 -15.10 -2.00
CA THR A 39 -1.46 -14.05 -1.87
C THR A 39 -1.13 -12.90 -2.81
N PHE A 40 -2.10 -12.02 -3.04
CA PHE A 40 -1.85 -10.75 -3.70
C PHE A 40 -0.72 -9.97 -2.98
N MET A 41 -0.73 -9.97 -1.65
CA MET A 41 0.32 -9.30 -0.87
C MET A 41 1.69 -9.94 -1.07
N ASP A 42 1.77 -11.26 -1.21
CA ASP A 42 3.04 -11.93 -1.55
C ASP A 42 3.52 -11.51 -2.96
N THR A 43 2.60 -11.38 -3.91
CA THR A 43 2.91 -10.93 -5.28
C THR A 43 3.34 -9.46 -5.30
N PHE A 44 2.65 -8.61 -4.54
CA PHE A 44 2.95 -7.19 -4.40
C PHE A 44 4.30 -6.96 -3.69
N ASN A 45 4.59 -7.74 -2.65
CA ASN A 45 5.88 -7.68 -1.95
C ASN A 45 7.02 -8.26 -2.78
N ALA A 46 6.74 -9.20 -3.69
CA ALA A 46 7.72 -9.71 -4.64
C ALA A 46 7.95 -8.78 -5.85
N ASP A 47 7.26 -7.62 -5.91
CA ASP A 47 7.46 -6.64 -6.97
C ASP A 47 8.92 -6.16 -6.99
N PRO A 48 9.58 -6.09 -8.18
CA PRO A 48 10.96 -5.65 -8.29
C PRO A 48 11.22 -4.25 -7.74
N PHE A 49 10.20 -3.40 -7.62
CA PHE A 49 10.28 -2.05 -7.10
C PHE A 49 9.78 -1.92 -5.66
N SER A 50 9.50 -3.04 -4.99
CA SER A 50 9.07 -3.06 -3.58
C SER A 50 10.03 -2.32 -2.65
N SER A 51 11.35 -2.39 -2.88
CA SER A 51 12.35 -1.64 -2.11
C SER A 51 12.25 -0.13 -2.33
N GLU A 52 11.99 0.32 -3.55
CA GLU A 52 11.84 1.74 -3.87
C GLU A 52 10.57 2.32 -3.22
N CYS A 53 9.49 1.54 -3.21
CA CYS A 53 8.23 1.89 -2.56
C CYS A 53 8.36 2.12 -1.05
N GLN A 54 9.39 1.57 -0.39
CA GLN A 54 9.65 1.83 1.04
C GLN A 54 10.07 3.28 1.30
N HIS A 55 10.79 3.88 0.36
CA HIS A 55 11.30 5.25 0.47
C HIS A 55 10.41 6.26 -0.27
N ASN A 56 9.71 5.80 -1.30
CA ASN A 56 8.82 6.62 -2.10
C ASN A 56 7.57 5.81 -2.49
N LEU A 57 6.49 6.03 -1.73
CA LEU A 57 5.16 5.44 -1.97
C LEU A 57 4.60 5.69 -3.38
N PHE A 58 5.14 6.68 -4.11
CA PHE A 58 4.68 7.06 -5.44
C PHE A 58 5.63 6.59 -6.56
N TYR A 59 6.62 5.77 -6.26
CA TYR A 59 7.48 5.17 -7.28
C TYR A 59 6.62 4.51 -8.39
N PRO A 60 6.93 4.69 -9.69
CA PRO A 60 8.15 5.26 -10.26
C PRO A 60 8.15 6.80 -10.46
N PHE A 61 7.13 7.50 -9.96
CA PHE A 61 7.12 8.96 -9.96
C PHE A 61 7.94 9.50 -8.81
N SER A 62 8.57 10.66 -8.97
CA SER A 62 9.44 11.27 -7.94
C SER A 62 8.69 11.73 -6.69
N SER A 63 7.39 11.99 -6.81
CA SER A 63 6.55 12.49 -5.72
C SER A 63 5.07 12.26 -5.96
N GLY A 64 4.26 12.39 -4.90
CA GLY A 64 2.80 12.33 -5.01
C GLY A 64 2.20 13.47 -5.83
N ALA A 65 2.86 14.63 -5.89
CA ALA A 65 2.43 15.74 -6.75
C ALA A 65 2.63 15.39 -8.23
N GLU A 66 3.78 14.82 -8.59
CA GLU A 66 4.02 14.32 -9.94
C GLU A 66 3.05 13.20 -10.31
N TRP A 67 2.81 12.25 -9.41
CA TRP A 67 1.83 11.18 -9.64
C TRP A 67 0.43 11.72 -9.92
N LYS A 68 -0.04 12.72 -9.16
CA LYS A 68 -1.35 13.36 -9.42
C LYS A 68 -1.40 14.05 -10.78
N PHE A 69 -0.30 14.71 -11.18
CA PHE A 69 -0.21 15.35 -12.48
C PHE A 69 -0.23 14.33 -13.62
N ALA A 70 0.53 13.23 -13.48
CA ALA A 70 0.50 12.10 -14.39
C ALA A 70 -0.91 11.50 -14.53
N LEU A 71 -1.60 11.27 -13.41
CA LEU A 71 -2.97 10.77 -13.38
C LEU A 71 -3.96 11.71 -14.06
N TRP A 72 -3.78 13.02 -13.87
CA TRP A 72 -4.61 14.01 -14.56
C TRP A 72 -4.36 13.98 -16.07
N LEU A 73 -3.10 13.93 -16.51
CA LEU A 73 -2.74 13.84 -17.94
C LEU A 73 -3.35 12.59 -18.59
N THR A 74 -3.29 11.43 -17.93
CA THR A 74 -3.86 10.18 -18.48
C THR A 74 -5.38 10.21 -18.60
N ASN A 75 -6.06 10.94 -17.71
CA ASN A 75 -7.52 11.01 -17.66
C ASN A 75 -8.09 12.23 -18.41
N SER A 76 -7.24 13.12 -18.92
CA SER A 76 -7.66 14.37 -19.57
C SER A 76 -8.27 14.18 -20.96
N GLY A 77 -8.11 13.01 -21.58
CA GLY A 77 -8.50 12.76 -22.97
C GLY A 77 -7.60 13.44 -24.02
N LEU A 78 -6.48 14.03 -23.60
CA LEU A 78 -5.50 14.62 -24.51
C LEU A 78 -4.84 13.54 -25.39
N SER A 79 -4.56 13.89 -26.64
CA SER A 79 -3.76 13.04 -27.53
C SER A 79 -2.30 12.98 -27.04
N MET A 80 -1.55 11.94 -27.45
CA MET A 80 -0.12 11.85 -27.11
C MET A 80 0.68 13.09 -27.57
N ALA A 81 0.34 13.65 -28.74
CA ALA A 81 0.98 14.85 -29.26
C ALA A 81 0.66 16.10 -28.41
N ALA A 82 -0.59 16.25 -27.95
CA ALA A 82 -0.98 17.37 -27.08
C ALA A 82 -0.32 17.25 -25.69
N ILE A 83 -0.12 16.03 -25.18
CA ILE A 83 0.64 15.78 -23.95
C ILE A 83 2.11 16.17 -24.17
N ASP A 84 2.74 15.76 -25.28
CA ASP A 84 4.11 16.15 -25.60
C ASP A 84 4.26 17.67 -25.73
N GLU A 85 3.30 18.35 -26.36
CA GLU A 85 3.26 19.81 -26.44
C GLU A 85 3.16 20.46 -25.05
N CYS A 86 2.25 19.97 -24.18
CA CYS A 86 2.12 20.44 -22.80
C CYS A 86 3.43 20.26 -22.01
N LEU A 87 4.05 19.09 -22.12
CA LEU A 87 5.34 18.80 -21.47
C LEU A 87 6.49 19.63 -22.04
N SER A 88 6.32 20.19 -23.24
CA SER A 88 7.30 21.05 -23.88
C SER A 88 7.23 22.52 -23.45
N LEU A 89 6.18 22.93 -22.75
CA LEU A 89 6.04 24.30 -22.23
C LEU A 89 7.13 24.60 -21.21
N ASP A 90 7.74 25.79 -21.26
CA ASP A 90 8.90 26.12 -20.42
C ASP A 90 8.63 26.01 -18.92
N VAL A 91 7.42 26.40 -18.49
CA VAL A 91 6.98 26.26 -17.09
C VAL A 91 6.96 24.79 -16.65
N ILE A 92 6.57 23.88 -17.54
CA ILE A 92 6.52 22.45 -17.28
C ILE A 92 7.91 21.81 -17.42
N LYS A 93 8.68 22.19 -18.45
CA LYS A 93 10.07 21.73 -18.64
C LYS A 93 10.97 22.06 -17.46
N SER A 94 10.74 23.19 -16.80
CA SER A 94 11.48 23.59 -15.60
C SER A 94 11.30 22.62 -14.42
N GLN A 95 10.21 21.85 -14.42
CA GLN A 95 9.94 20.84 -13.40
C GLN A 95 10.78 19.58 -13.63
N ARG A 96 11.24 18.99 -12.53
CA ARG A 96 12.03 17.75 -12.53
C ARG A 96 11.14 16.50 -12.53
N PHE A 97 10.24 16.41 -13.51
CA PHE A 97 9.45 15.20 -13.74
C PHE A 97 10.33 14.04 -14.23
N SER A 98 10.01 12.84 -13.76
CA SER A 98 10.54 11.53 -14.16
C SER A 98 10.24 11.20 -15.63
N PHE A 99 9.31 11.90 -16.26
CA PHE A 99 8.98 11.77 -17.68
C PHE A 99 9.05 13.11 -18.40
N LYS A 100 9.45 13.07 -19.69
CA LYS A 100 9.56 14.25 -20.56
C LYS A 100 8.71 14.14 -21.83
N THR A 101 8.09 12.99 -22.05
CA THR A 101 7.20 12.72 -23.20
C THR A 101 6.02 11.87 -22.74
N ALA A 102 4.93 11.90 -23.50
CA ALA A 102 3.78 11.02 -23.34
C ALA A 102 4.22 9.55 -23.34
N LYS A 103 5.11 9.17 -24.27
CA LYS A 103 5.64 7.80 -24.34
C LYS A 103 6.40 7.41 -23.07
N ALA A 104 7.19 8.31 -22.49
CA ALA A 104 7.88 8.05 -21.23
C ALA A 104 6.89 7.91 -20.06
N LEU A 105 5.84 8.74 -20.03
CA LEU A 105 4.76 8.62 -19.05
C LEU A 105 4.09 7.24 -19.10
N TRP A 106 3.71 6.76 -20.30
CA TRP A 106 3.10 5.44 -20.44
C TRP A 106 4.02 4.30 -20.00
N LYS A 107 5.32 4.39 -20.28
CA LYS A 107 6.29 3.42 -19.74
C LYS A 107 6.32 3.40 -18.22
N LEU A 108 6.22 4.55 -17.56
CA LEU A 108 6.14 4.60 -16.09
C LEU A 108 4.85 3.97 -15.58
N ILE A 109 3.74 4.17 -16.28
CA ILE A 109 2.46 3.54 -15.93
C ILE A 109 2.52 2.03 -16.11
N GLU A 110 3.18 1.53 -17.16
CA GLU A 110 3.41 0.10 -17.39
C GLU A 110 4.26 -0.56 -16.30
N LEU A 111 5.12 0.21 -15.61
CA LEU A 111 5.90 -0.27 -14.47
C LEU A 111 5.06 -0.41 -13.20
N LEU A 112 3.88 0.20 -13.13
CA LEU A 112 3.03 0.06 -11.95
C LEU A 112 2.60 -1.40 -11.83
N PRO A 113 2.64 -1.98 -10.61
CA PRO A 113 2.16 -3.33 -10.41
C PRO A 113 0.71 -3.40 -10.86
N SER A 114 0.38 -4.41 -11.67
CA SER A 114 -1.00 -4.65 -12.06
C SER A 114 -1.84 -4.76 -10.80
N GLY A 115 -2.88 -3.92 -10.71
CA GLY A 115 -3.80 -3.98 -9.59
C GLY A 115 -4.42 -5.36 -9.42
N PRO A 116 -4.97 -5.67 -8.23
CA PRO A 116 -5.60 -6.96 -7.98
C PRO A 116 -6.71 -7.20 -9.02
N ARG A 117 -6.59 -8.30 -9.76
CA ARG A 117 -7.67 -8.79 -10.62
C ARG A 117 -8.67 -9.52 -9.73
N TRP A 118 -9.55 -8.76 -9.09
CA TRP A 118 -10.60 -9.32 -8.24
C TRP A 118 -11.46 -10.30 -9.05
N LYS A 119 -11.44 -11.58 -8.69
CA LYS A 119 -12.47 -12.53 -9.13
C LYS A 119 -13.62 -12.44 -8.15
N TYR A 120 -14.84 -12.61 -8.63
CA TYR A 120 -16.01 -12.65 -7.78
C TYR A 120 -16.96 -13.76 -8.18
N GLN A 121 -17.68 -14.28 -7.21
CA GLN A 121 -18.78 -15.21 -7.41
C GLN A 121 -20.04 -14.72 -6.69
N SER A 122 -21.19 -14.92 -7.31
CA SER A 122 -22.48 -14.60 -6.67
C SER A 122 -22.90 -15.76 -5.77
N VAL A 123 -23.17 -15.48 -4.49
CA VAL A 123 -23.60 -16.47 -3.51
C VAL A 123 -25.10 -16.32 -3.27
N LYS A 124 -25.81 -17.46 -3.34
CA LYS A 124 -27.22 -17.51 -2.95
C LYS A 124 -27.35 -17.50 -1.44
N THR A 125 -28.03 -16.49 -0.90
CA THR A 125 -28.39 -16.45 0.52
C THR A 125 -29.78 -17.02 0.76
N LYS A 126 -29.97 -17.57 1.97
CA LYS A 126 -31.28 -18.05 2.43
C LYS A 126 -32.28 -16.90 2.64
N SER A 127 -31.78 -15.73 3.03
CA SER A 127 -32.58 -14.52 3.21
C SER A 127 -32.51 -13.63 1.96
N PRO A 128 -33.62 -12.97 1.59
CA PRO A 128 -33.63 -12.03 0.48
C PRO A 128 -32.74 -10.83 0.81
N THR A 129 -31.79 -10.54 -0.08
CA THR A 129 -30.97 -9.33 -0.05
C THR A 129 -31.37 -8.42 -1.22
N GLN A 130 -31.26 -7.10 -1.02
CA GLN A 130 -31.60 -6.11 -2.06
C GLN A 130 -30.71 -6.26 -3.32
N HIS A 131 -29.49 -6.74 -3.14
CA HIS A 131 -28.55 -7.09 -4.21
C HIS A 131 -27.95 -8.47 -3.97
N ALA A 132 -27.56 -9.16 -5.03
CA ALA A 132 -26.87 -10.44 -4.91
C ALA A 132 -25.54 -10.26 -4.16
N LEU A 133 -25.27 -11.13 -3.19
CA LEU A 133 -24.01 -11.12 -2.47
C LEU A 133 -22.88 -11.59 -3.38
N GLN A 134 -21.88 -10.75 -3.54
CA GLN A 134 -20.67 -11.05 -4.30
C GLN A 134 -19.54 -11.36 -3.32
N VAL A 135 -18.95 -12.55 -3.45
CA VAL A 135 -17.76 -12.94 -2.70
C VAL A 135 -16.56 -12.81 -3.62
N PHE A 136 -15.59 -11.99 -3.20
CA PHE A 136 -14.33 -11.79 -3.90
C PHE A 136 -13.28 -12.80 -3.41
N TYR A 137 -12.47 -13.34 -4.32
CA TYR A 137 -11.42 -14.32 -4.03
C TYR A 137 -10.25 -14.25 -5.01
#